data_AF-A0AA42TCJ0-F1
#
_entry.id   AF-A0AA42TCJ0-F1
#
_cell.length_a   1.000
_cell.length_b   1.000
_cell.length_c   1.000
_cell.angle_alpha   90.00
_cell.angle_beta   90.00
_cell.angle_gamma   90.00
#
_symmetry.space_group_name_H-M   'P 1'
#
loop_
_entity.id
_entity.type
_entity.pdbx_description
1 polymer ?
#
loop_
_entity_poly.entity_id
_entity_poly.type
_entity_poly.pdbx_seq_one_letter_code
_entity_poly.pdbx_strand_id
1 'polypeptide(L)'
;MSDATKPRRRITLRRGLVAVPTFTPAKEDHYTMRPSILALDLEGTLISNAVSQIPRPGLYEFLESAKSLFEGLVIFTTVPEPRFREIADLLACEGAAPGWFARLPYIDWTGPTKDLANVSQPIGSAWLLDDYAPYVQPGQEHCWVPVQLFCSPYPEDDAGLDDAIEAIRKRLNEY
;
A
#
# COMPACT_ATOMS: atom_id res chain seq x y z
N MET A 1 78.15 -3.17 54.57
CA MET A 1 77.45 -4.37 55.07
C MET A 1 76.00 -4.28 54.66
N SER A 2 75.58 -5.20 53.78
CA SER A 2 74.22 -5.78 53.64
C SER A 2 73.05 -4.81 53.33
N ASP A 3 72.10 -5.04 52.43
CA ASP A 3 71.75 -6.12 51.50
C ASP A 3 70.47 -5.66 50.73
N ALA A 4 70.18 -6.33 49.61
CA ALA A 4 68.86 -6.64 49.04
C ALA A 4 68.01 -5.57 48.30
N THR A 5 68.20 -5.55 46.97
CA THR A 5 67.24 -5.95 45.92
C THR A 5 65.74 -5.61 46.06
N LYS A 6 65.17 -4.94 45.03
CA LYS A 6 63.88 -5.35 44.43
C LYS A 6 63.73 -4.91 42.95
N PRO A 7 63.02 -5.68 42.11
CA PRO A 7 63.06 -5.57 40.65
C PRO A 7 62.05 -4.57 40.09
N ARG A 8 62.39 -3.94 38.96
CA ARG A 8 61.47 -3.14 38.13
C ARG A 8 60.36 -4.04 37.57
N ARG A 9 59.12 -3.87 38.04
CA ARG A 9 57.94 -4.47 37.40
C ARG A 9 57.55 -3.65 36.17
N ARG A 10 57.58 -4.34 35.03
CA ARG A 10 57.08 -3.91 33.72
C ARG A 10 55.55 -3.76 33.82
N ILE A 11 55.05 -2.54 33.70
CA ILE A 11 53.61 -2.28 33.59
C ILE A 11 53.26 -2.45 32.10
N THR A 12 52.67 -3.60 31.78
CA THR A 12 52.03 -3.82 30.49
C THR A 12 50.66 -3.14 30.54
N LEU A 13 50.49 -2.03 29.80
CA LEU A 13 49.18 -1.43 29.54
C LEU A 13 48.33 -2.44 28.74
N ARG A 14 47.43 -3.15 29.42
CA ARG A 14 46.36 -3.90 28.74
C ARG A 14 45.38 -2.88 28.16
N ARG A 15 45.36 -2.76 26.82
CA ARG A 15 44.24 -2.13 26.09
C ARG A 15 42.96 -2.86 26.47
N GLY A 16 42.15 -2.26 27.33
CA GLY A 16 40.78 -2.67 27.55
C GLY A 16 39.99 -2.35 26.28
N LEU A 17 39.52 -3.40 25.61
CA LEU A 17 38.52 -3.29 24.56
C LEU A 17 37.23 -2.87 25.26
N VAL A 18 36.86 -1.59 25.16
CA VAL A 18 35.55 -1.13 25.62
C VAL A 18 34.55 -1.75 24.66
N ALA A 19 33.74 -2.68 25.15
CA ALA A 19 32.64 -3.24 24.38
C ALA A 19 31.72 -2.08 23.99
N VAL A 20 31.70 -1.76 22.69
CA VAL A 20 30.67 -0.88 22.12
C VAL A 20 29.36 -1.61 22.37
N PRO A 21 28.38 -1.04 23.09
CA PRO A 21 27.08 -1.66 23.20
C PRO A 21 26.51 -1.76 21.78
N THR A 22 26.41 -2.99 21.27
CA THR A 22 25.66 -3.26 20.06
C THR A 22 24.23 -2.87 20.36
N PHE A 23 23.79 -1.75 19.78
CA PHE A 23 22.37 -1.47 19.63
C PHE A 23 21.83 -2.52 18.69
N THR A 24 21.38 -3.64 19.24
CA THR A 24 20.44 -4.50 18.54
C THR A 24 19.19 -3.65 18.43
N PRO A 25 18.76 -3.21 17.24
CA PRO A 25 17.45 -2.62 17.14
C PRO A 25 16.47 -3.64 17.73
N ALA A 26 15.65 -3.18 18.67
CA ALA A 26 14.41 -3.89 18.96
C ALA A 26 13.76 -4.19 17.61
N LYS A 27 13.17 -5.39 17.45
CA LYS A 27 12.33 -5.70 16.29
C LYS A 27 11.54 -4.45 15.93
N GLU A 28 11.73 -3.92 14.73
CA GLU A 28 11.06 -2.70 14.30
C GLU A 28 9.56 -2.94 14.42
N ASP A 29 8.93 -2.36 15.45
CA ASP A 29 7.49 -2.37 15.69
C ASP A 29 6.74 -1.48 14.66
N HIS A 30 7.34 -1.24 13.50
CA HIS A 30 6.90 -0.25 12.51
C HIS A 30 5.92 -0.81 11.45
N TYR A 31 5.44 -2.05 11.58
CA TYR A 31 4.65 -2.72 10.53
C TYR A 31 3.40 -3.49 11.00
N THR A 32 2.91 -3.27 12.22
CA THR A 32 1.74 -4.00 12.77
C THR A 32 0.44 -3.19 12.80
N MET A 33 0.37 -2.08 12.05
CA MET A 33 -0.86 -1.32 11.91
C MET A 33 -1.75 -1.99 10.86
N ARG A 34 -2.93 -2.45 11.28
CA ARG A 34 -3.97 -2.87 10.34
C ARG A 34 -4.38 -1.65 9.51
N PRO A 35 -4.32 -1.70 8.16
CA PRO A 35 -4.76 -0.59 7.33
C PRO A 35 -6.26 -0.34 7.52
N SER A 36 -6.66 0.92 7.56
CA SER A 36 -8.07 1.33 7.65
C SER A 36 -8.59 1.92 6.34
N ILE A 37 -7.71 2.30 5.42
CA ILE A 37 -8.08 2.91 4.13
C ILE A 37 -7.59 2.05 2.95
N LEU A 38 -8.43 1.91 1.92
CA LEU A 38 -8.02 1.39 0.62
C LEU A 38 -8.12 2.50 -0.43
N ALA A 39 -6.97 2.85 -1.02
CA ALA A 39 -6.86 3.74 -2.15
C ALA A 39 -6.98 2.92 -3.45
N LEU A 40 -7.88 3.36 -4.33
CA LEU A 40 -8.28 2.64 -5.53
C LEU A 40 -7.78 3.38 -6.77
N ASP A 41 -6.98 2.72 -7.60
CA ASP A 41 -6.85 3.13 -8.99
C ASP A 41 -8.13 2.83 -9.80
N LEU A 42 -8.23 3.39 -11.02
CA LEU A 42 -9.39 3.27 -11.88
C LEU A 42 -9.09 2.46 -13.15
N GLU A 43 -8.17 2.93 -14.00
CA GLU A 43 -7.92 2.36 -15.33
C GLU A 43 -7.07 1.10 -15.23
N GLY A 44 -7.40 0.03 -15.96
CA GLY A 44 -6.69 -1.26 -15.84
C GLY A 44 -6.94 -2.00 -14.53
N THR A 45 -7.45 -1.31 -13.51
CA THR A 45 -7.77 -1.85 -12.19
C THR A 45 -9.26 -2.14 -12.03
N LEU A 46 -10.12 -1.11 -11.97
CA LEU A 46 -11.57 -1.23 -11.76
C LEU A 46 -12.37 -1.25 -13.07
N ILE A 47 -11.86 -0.59 -14.10
CA ILE A 47 -12.44 -0.52 -15.44
C ILE A 47 -11.35 -0.69 -16.48
N SER A 48 -11.72 -0.89 -17.75
CA SER A 48 -10.77 -0.98 -18.85
C SER A 48 -9.89 0.27 -18.99
N ASN A 49 -10.51 1.45 -19.14
CA ASN A 49 -9.88 2.78 -19.25
C ASN A 49 -10.97 3.85 -19.29
N ALA A 50 -10.57 5.13 -19.19
CA ALA A 50 -11.44 6.30 -19.18
C ALA A 50 -12.16 6.58 -20.52
N VAL A 51 -11.76 5.91 -21.60
CA VAL A 51 -12.38 6.05 -22.92
C VAL A 51 -13.52 5.06 -23.07
N SER A 52 -13.24 3.75 -22.97
CA SER A 52 -14.20 2.66 -23.19
C SER A 52 -15.05 2.35 -21.96
N GLN A 53 -14.57 2.62 -20.75
CA GLN A 53 -15.33 2.54 -19.49
C GLN A 53 -16.01 1.20 -19.23
N ILE A 54 -15.43 0.11 -19.74
CA ILE A 54 -15.98 -1.23 -19.54
C ILE A 54 -15.74 -1.59 -18.07
N PRO A 55 -16.78 -1.86 -17.27
CA PRO A 55 -16.61 -2.29 -15.89
C PRO A 55 -15.88 -3.63 -15.87
N ARG A 56 -14.90 -3.77 -14.97
CA ARG A 56 -14.28 -5.07 -14.76
C ARG A 56 -15.31 -6.03 -14.14
N PRO A 57 -15.37 -7.31 -14.55
CA PRO A 57 -16.26 -8.27 -13.94
C PRO A 57 -16.15 -8.29 -12.41
N GLY A 58 -17.30 -8.33 -11.72
CA GLY A 58 -17.38 -8.30 -10.25
C GLY A 58 -17.18 -6.92 -9.59
N LEU A 59 -17.14 -5.83 -10.35
CA LEU A 59 -16.90 -4.47 -9.82
C LEU A 59 -17.84 -4.10 -8.66
N TYR A 60 -19.14 -4.39 -8.79
CA TYR A 60 -20.12 -4.03 -7.77
C TYR A 60 -19.83 -4.77 -6.46
N GLU A 61 -19.67 -6.09 -6.54
CA GLU A 61 -19.43 -6.98 -5.40
C GLU A 61 -18.08 -6.68 -4.73
N PHE A 62 -17.07 -6.36 -5.53
CA PHE A 62 -15.77 -5.91 -5.06
C PHE A 62 -15.90 -4.63 -4.22
N LEU A 63 -16.59 -3.62 -4.74
CA LEU A 63 -16.75 -2.32 -4.06
C LEU A 63 -17.52 -2.45 -2.74
N GLU A 64 -18.61 -3.22 -2.71
CA GLU A 64 -19.34 -3.51 -1.46
C GLU A 64 -18.47 -4.29 -0.46
N SER A 65 -17.70 -5.28 -0.94
CA SER A 65 -16.77 -6.03 -0.09
C SER A 65 -15.68 -5.13 0.49
N ALA A 66 -15.03 -4.32 -0.34
CA ALA A 66 -14.01 -3.37 0.11
C ALA A 66 -14.57 -2.39 1.14
N LYS A 67 -15.79 -1.88 0.91
CA LYS A 67 -16.48 -0.98 1.84
C LYS A 67 -16.77 -1.63 3.21
N SER A 68 -16.95 -2.95 3.25
CA SER A 68 -17.13 -3.70 4.50
C SER A 68 -15.82 -3.97 5.26
N LEU A 69 -14.68 -3.99 4.55
CA LEU A 69 -13.37 -4.35 5.10
C LEU A 69 -12.57 -3.15 5.61
N PHE A 70 -12.80 -1.97 5.02
CA PHE A 70 -12.07 -0.74 5.31
C PHE A 70 -13.00 0.33 5.88
N GLU A 71 -12.47 1.15 6.77
CA GLU A 71 -13.18 2.32 7.31
C GLU A 71 -13.33 3.41 6.24
N GLY A 72 -12.38 3.50 5.31
CA GLY A 72 -12.38 4.46 4.22
C GLY A 72 -11.98 3.84 2.89
N LEU A 73 -12.64 4.28 1.82
CA LEU A 73 -12.22 4.06 0.45
C LEU A 73 -11.94 5.42 -0.18
N VAL A 74 -10.89 5.53 -0.97
CA VAL A 74 -10.57 6.76 -1.71
C VAL A 74 -10.18 6.44 -3.14
N ILE A 75 -10.37 7.39 -4.04
CA ILE A 75 -9.94 7.31 -5.43
C ILE A 75 -8.56 7.93 -5.53
N PHE A 76 -7.62 7.17 -6.08
CA PHE A 76 -6.23 7.57 -6.23
C PHE A 76 -5.72 7.12 -7.59
N THR A 77 -6.12 7.89 -8.62
CA THR A 77 -5.91 7.55 -10.03
C THR A 77 -5.26 8.71 -10.79
N THR A 78 -4.77 8.44 -12.00
CA THR A 78 -4.25 9.45 -12.93
C THR A 78 -5.36 10.14 -13.73
N VAL A 79 -6.57 9.57 -13.77
CA VAL A 79 -7.74 10.18 -14.43
C VAL A 79 -8.20 11.42 -13.67
N PRO A 80 -8.24 12.62 -14.29
CA PRO A 80 -8.65 13.84 -13.62
C PRO A 80 -10.01 13.74 -12.94
N GLU A 81 -10.17 14.34 -11.76
CA GLU A 81 -11.38 14.22 -10.94
C GLU A 81 -12.69 14.46 -11.71
N PRO A 82 -12.86 15.53 -12.52
CA PRO A 82 -14.11 15.73 -13.26
C PRO A 82 -14.46 14.54 -14.15
N ARG A 83 -13.45 13.94 -14.78
CA ARG A 83 -13.63 12.78 -15.64
C ARG A 83 -13.95 11.52 -14.83
N PHE A 84 -13.29 11.32 -13.69
CA PHE A 84 -13.64 10.25 -12.77
C PHE A 84 -15.11 10.35 -12.33
N ARG A 85 -15.59 11.55 -11.96
CA ARG A 85 -16.98 11.74 -11.50
C ARG A 85 -17.98 11.35 -12.59
N GLU A 86 -17.77 11.80 -13.83
CA GLU A 86 -18.60 11.43 -14.98
C GLU A 86 -18.68 9.90 -15.16
N ILE A 87 -17.53 9.22 -15.12
CA ILE A 87 -17.46 7.76 -15.28
C ILE A 87 -18.16 7.05 -14.12
N ALA A 88 -17.87 7.46 -12.88
CA ALA A 88 -18.43 6.84 -11.69
C ALA A 88 -19.96 7.02 -11.61
N ASP A 89 -20.47 8.18 -12.01
CA ASP A 89 -21.91 8.42 -12.10
C ASP A 89 -22.56 7.53 -13.18
N LEU A 90 -21.92 7.36 -14.34
CA LEU A 90 -22.42 6.46 -15.39
C LEU A 90 -22.48 5.01 -14.90
N LEU A 91 -21.39 4.49 -14.34
CA LEU A 91 -21.33 3.14 -13.79
C LEU A 91 -22.39 2.91 -12.71
N ALA A 92 -22.65 3.91 -11.88
CA ALA A 92 -23.70 3.86 -10.87
C ALA A 92 -25.10 3.85 -11.49
N CYS A 93 -25.34 4.68 -12.52
CA CYS A 93 -26.64 4.75 -13.21
C CYS A 93 -26.97 3.45 -13.95
N GLU A 94 -25.96 2.79 -14.52
CA GLU A 94 -26.09 1.51 -15.22
C GLU A 94 -26.15 0.31 -14.26
N GLY A 95 -25.94 0.52 -12.96
CA GLY A 95 -25.94 -0.52 -11.94
C GLY A 95 -24.67 -1.38 -11.89
N ALA A 96 -23.62 -0.99 -12.62
CA ALA A 96 -22.32 -1.66 -12.61
C ALA A 96 -21.49 -1.36 -11.34
N ALA A 97 -21.76 -0.23 -10.68
CA ALA A 97 -21.17 0.16 -9.41
C ALA A 97 -22.23 0.64 -8.41
N PRO A 98 -21.99 0.56 -7.10
CA PRO A 98 -22.90 1.11 -6.12
C PRO A 98 -23.03 2.63 -6.25
N GLY A 99 -24.22 3.17 -5.98
CA GLY A 99 -24.47 4.61 -6.11
C GLY A 99 -23.62 5.51 -5.20
N TRP A 100 -22.90 4.95 -4.22
CA TRP A 100 -21.95 5.69 -3.39
C TRP A 100 -20.54 5.81 -4.02
N PHE A 101 -20.23 5.05 -5.07
CA PHE A 101 -18.92 5.06 -5.71
C PHE A 101 -18.53 6.44 -6.24
N ALA A 102 -19.46 7.13 -6.92
CA ALA A 102 -19.24 8.48 -7.43
C ALA A 102 -18.99 9.55 -6.35
N ARG A 103 -19.28 9.24 -5.08
CA ARG A 103 -19.08 10.13 -3.92
C ARG A 103 -17.83 9.82 -3.11
N LEU A 104 -17.02 8.85 -3.52
CA LEU A 104 -15.77 8.55 -2.81
C LEU A 104 -14.85 9.80 -2.78
N PRO A 105 -14.14 10.05 -1.67
CA PRO A 105 -13.08 11.04 -1.63
C PRO A 105 -12.10 10.81 -2.78
N TYR A 106 -11.75 11.87 -3.49
CA TYR A 106 -10.75 11.85 -4.54
C TYR A 106 -9.48 12.50 -4.00
N ILE A 107 -8.36 11.82 -4.14
CA ILE A 107 -7.06 12.32 -3.69
C ILE A 107 -6.38 12.99 -4.87
N ASP A 108 -6.25 14.32 -4.79
CA ASP A 108 -5.43 15.06 -5.73
C ASP A 108 -3.95 14.82 -5.40
N TRP A 109 -3.17 14.51 -6.44
CA TRP A 109 -1.76 14.20 -6.28
C TRP A 109 -0.97 14.58 -7.52
N THR A 110 0.33 14.71 -7.32
CA THR A 110 1.27 15.09 -8.38
C THR A 110 2.56 14.32 -8.22
N GLY A 111 3.31 14.20 -9.32
CA GLY A 111 4.60 13.52 -9.34
C GLY A 111 4.57 12.21 -10.11
N PRO A 112 5.67 11.44 -10.08
CA PRO A 112 5.81 10.23 -10.88
C PRO A 112 5.08 9.02 -10.27
N THR A 113 4.74 9.08 -8.99
CA THR A 113 4.27 7.96 -8.18
C THR A 113 3.20 8.41 -7.18
N LYS A 114 2.34 7.47 -6.83
CA LYS A 114 1.24 7.59 -5.86
C LYS A 114 1.77 7.41 -4.44
N ASP A 115 2.17 8.53 -3.82
CA ASP A 115 2.61 8.54 -2.42
C ASP A 115 1.41 8.47 -1.45
N LEU A 116 1.30 7.39 -0.69
CA LEU A 116 0.22 7.17 0.29
C LEU A 116 0.26 8.15 1.47
N ALA A 117 1.33 8.93 1.65
CA ALA A 117 1.33 10.06 2.58
C ALA A 117 0.27 11.12 2.22
N ASN A 118 -0.16 11.19 0.95
CA ASN A 118 -1.28 12.04 0.51
C ASN A 118 -2.65 11.48 0.89
N VAL A 119 -2.72 10.18 1.20
CA VAL A 119 -3.95 9.49 1.59
C VAL A 119 -4.09 9.49 3.12
N SER A 120 -3.06 9.04 3.82
CA SER A 120 -3.09 8.91 5.28
C SER A 120 -1.68 8.80 5.88
N GLN A 121 -1.56 9.20 7.14
CA GLN A 121 -0.39 8.96 7.97
C GLN A 121 -0.80 8.22 9.25
N PRO A 122 0.05 7.31 9.77
CA PRO A 122 1.37 6.94 9.25
C PRO A 122 1.29 6.05 7.99
N ILE A 123 2.41 5.93 7.27
CA ILE A 123 2.55 4.95 6.18
C ILE A 123 2.25 3.55 6.74
N GLY A 124 1.48 2.76 5.98
CA GLY A 124 0.90 1.48 6.44
C GLY A 124 -0.56 1.56 6.88
N SER A 125 -1.09 2.76 7.19
CA SER A 125 -2.52 2.94 7.51
C SER A 125 -3.45 2.86 6.29
N ALA A 126 -2.89 2.97 5.09
CA ALA A 126 -3.60 2.83 3.82
C ALA A 126 -2.90 1.82 2.92
N TRP A 127 -3.67 1.09 2.11
CA TRP A 127 -3.17 0.28 1.00
C TRP A 127 -3.56 0.87 -0.34
N LEU A 128 -2.77 0.59 -1.37
CA LEU A 128 -3.02 0.97 -2.76
C LEU A 128 -3.38 -0.27 -3.58
N LEU A 129 -4.56 -0.30 -4.21
CA LEU A 129 -4.90 -1.27 -5.24
C LEU A 129 -4.64 -0.65 -6.61
N ASP A 130 -3.72 -1.25 -7.37
CA ASP A 130 -3.27 -0.71 -8.66
C ASP A 130 -2.64 -1.83 -9.51
N ASP A 131 -2.85 -1.81 -10.82
CA ASP A 131 -2.24 -2.77 -11.76
C ASP A 131 -0.83 -2.39 -12.20
N TYR A 132 -0.42 -1.14 -11.98
CA TYR A 132 0.81 -0.59 -12.54
C TYR A 132 1.87 -0.30 -11.48
N ALA A 133 2.76 -1.28 -11.25
CA ALA A 133 3.87 -1.21 -10.30
C ALA A 133 4.68 0.11 -10.36
N PRO A 134 4.97 0.72 -11.52
CA PRO A 134 5.73 1.98 -11.57
C PRO A 134 5.04 3.19 -10.93
N TYR A 135 3.73 3.14 -10.65
CA TYR A 135 3.07 4.18 -9.85
C TYR A 135 3.24 3.99 -8.35
N VAL A 136 3.76 2.87 -7.87
CA VAL A 136 3.99 2.65 -6.44
C VAL A 136 5.16 3.49 -5.96
N GLN A 137 4.94 4.27 -4.90
CA GLN A 137 5.98 5.09 -4.28
C GLN A 137 7.13 4.21 -3.72
N PRO A 138 8.40 4.54 -4.02
CA PRO A 138 9.54 3.81 -3.48
C PRO A 138 9.51 3.75 -1.94
N GLY A 139 9.69 2.56 -1.38
CA GLY A 139 9.60 2.29 0.06
C GLY A 139 8.19 2.02 0.58
N GLN A 140 7.15 2.13 -0.25
CA GLN A 140 5.76 1.82 0.08
C GLN A 140 5.24 0.56 -0.64
N GLU A 141 6.12 -0.24 -1.21
CA GLU A 141 5.77 -1.45 -1.97
C GLU A 141 5.01 -2.46 -1.11
N HIS A 142 5.30 -2.49 0.18
CA HIS A 142 4.54 -3.29 1.13
C HIS A 142 3.08 -2.83 1.22
N CYS A 143 2.72 -1.57 0.99
CA CYS A 143 1.32 -1.11 1.02
C CYS A 143 0.55 -1.42 -0.28
N TRP A 144 1.23 -1.94 -1.29
CA TRP A 144 0.61 -2.22 -2.58
C TRP A 144 -0.11 -3.57 -2.59
N VAL A 145 -1.32 -3.57 -3.14
CA VAL A 145 -2.11 -4.73 -3.51
C VAL A 145 -2.06 -4.78 -5.04
N PRO A 146 -1.21 -5.64 -5.64
CA PRO A 146 -1.14 -5.76 -7.09
C PRO A 146 -2.40 -6.44 -7.63
N VAL A 147 -2.87 -5.97 -8.78
CA VAL A 147 -3.87 -6.66 -9.58
C VAL A 147 -3.38 -6.80 -11.02
N GLN A 148 -3.81 -7.83 -11.73
CA GLN A 148 -3.47 -7.96 -13.15
C GLN A 148 -4.19 -6.88 -13.96
N LEU A 149 -3.48 -6.25 -14.90
CA LEU A 149 -4.03 -5.29 -15.86
C LEU A 149 -5.27 -5.88 -16.58
N PHE A 150 -6.41 -5.21 -16.47
CA PHE A 150 -7.62 -5.50 -17.21
C PHE A 150 -7.58 -4.82 -18.58
N CYS A 151 -7.34 -5.61 -19.63
CA CYS A 151 -7.19 -5.08 -20.98
C CYS A 151 -7.90 -5.95 -22.05
N SER A 152 -8.00 -5.40 -23.26
CA SER A 152 -8.56 -6.09 -24.42
C SER A 152 -7.88 -7.47 -24.58
N PRO A 153 -8.66 -8.57 -24.75
CA PRO A 153 -10.04 -8.59 -25.22
C PRO A 153 -11.14 -8.49 -24.14
N TYR A 154 -10.82 -8.12 -22.89
CA TYR A 154 -11.77 -8.01 -21.76
C TYR A 154 -12.55 -9.31 -21.54
N PRO A 155 -11.88 -10.38 -21.10
CA PRO A 155 -12.52 -11.67 -20.89
C PRO A 155 -13.68 -11.55 -19.90
N GLU A 156 -14.80 -12.21 -20.21
CA GLU A 156 -15.97 -12.28 -19.31
C GLU A 156 -15.66 -13.08 -18.04
N ASP A 157 -14.65 -13.95 -18.08
CA ASP A 157 -14.14 -14.75 -16.96
C ASP A 157 -12.92 -14.11 -16.27
N ASP A 158 -12.66 -12.81 -16.47
CA ASP A 158 -11.67 -12.08 -15.65
C ASP A 158 -12.06 -12.17 -14.16
N ALA A 159 -11.16 -12.70 -13.35
CA ALA A 159 -11.33 -12.87 -11.91
C ALA A 159 -10.48 -11.89 -11.09
N GLY A 160 -9.90 -10.85 -11.70
CA GLY A 160 -8.86 -10.07 -11.04
C GLY A 160 -9.35 -9.29 -9.81
N LEU A 161 -10.62 -8.87 -9.77
CA LEU A 161 -11.19 -8.24 -8.57
C LEU A 161 -11.50 -9.27 -7.47
N ASP A 162 -11.92 -10.47 -7.84
CA ASP A 162 -12.14 -11.58 -6.90
C ASP A 162 -10.82 -12.02 -6.26
N ASP A 163 -9.78 -12.19 -7.07
CA ASP A 163 -8.43 -12.50 -6.61
C ASP A 163 -7.89 -11.39 -5.69
N ALA A 164 -8.09 -10.13 -6.07
CA ALA A 164 -7.65 -8.98 -5.28
C ALA A 164 -8.36 -8.93 -3.91
N ILE A 165 -9.68 -9.12 -3.86
CA ILE A 165 -10.40 -9.08 -2.58
C ILE A 165 -10.06 -10.27 -1.68
N GLU A 166 -9.80 -11.45 -2.25
CA GLU A 166 -9.30 -12.60 -1.50
C GLU A 166 -7.92 -12.33 -0.92
N ALA A 167 -7.01 -11.78 -1.72
CA ALA A 167 -5.68 -11.39 -1.26
C ALA A 167 -5.73 -10.35 -0.14
N ILE A 168 -6.59 -9.33 -0.27
CA ILE A 168 -6.86 -8.33 0.76
C ILE A 168 -7.34 -8.99 2.05
N ARG A 169 -8.36 -9.86 1.98
CA ARG A 169 -8.90 -10.56 3.17
C ARG A 169 -7.84 -11.40 3.86
N LYS A 170 -7.08 -12.17 3.09
CA LYS A 170 -5.99 -13.00 3.61
C LYS A 170 -4.95 -12.15 4.34
N ARG A 171 -4.55 -11.04 3.74
CA ARG A 171 -3.55 -10.13 4.31
C ARG A 171 -4.05 -9.38 5.54
N LEU A 172 -5.33 -8.99 5.57
CA LEU A 172 -5.95 -8.38 6.75
C LEU A 172 -6.01 -9.33 7.95
N ASN A 173 -6.09 -10.65 7.72
CA ASN A 173 -6.08 -11.65 8.79
C ASN A 173 -4.70 -11.84 9.45
N GLU A 174 -3.66 -11.21 8.95
CA GLU A 174 -2.31 -11.22 9.55
C GLU A 174 -2.16 -10.15 10.66
N TYR A 175 -3.20 -9.33 10.89
CA TYR A 175 -3.29 -8.31 11.93
C TYR A 175 -4.33 -8.67 13.00
#